data_AF-A0A852X6Q2-F1
#
_entry.id   AF-A0A852X6Q2-F1
#
_cell.length_a   1.000
_cell.length_b   1.000
_cell.length_c   1.000
_cell.angle_alpha   90.00
_cell.angle_beta   90.00
_cell.angle_gamma   90.00
#
_symmetry.space_group_name_H-M   'P 1'
#
loop_
_entity.id
_entity.type
_entity.pdbx_description
1 polymer ?
#
loop_
_entity_poly.entity_id
_entity_poly.type
_entity_poly.pdbx_seq_one_letter_code
_entity_poly.pdbx_strand_id
1 'polypeptide(L)'
;MTAPAKGPIAGWLLTVCGALGLAAAAILSYEKYRLLENPFYVPSCSVNETVSCTQIMQSAQSSAFGFPNPYLGLVGFAVVLTTGVVVLAGARLARWYWLGLAGGILAGAAFVLWLMYQSIVVIGALCPYCMVVWAVMIVLTGALARGALRARRG
;
A
#
# COMPACT_ATOMS: atom_id res chain seq x y z
N MET A 1 -18.33 23.23 -2.41
CA MET A 1 -17.44 22.17 -1.87
C MET A 1 -17.24 21.07 -2.93
N THR A 2 -16.40 21.33 -3.93
CA THR A 2 -16.16 20.47 -5.10
C THR A 2 -14.99 19.50 -4.82
N ALA A 3 -15.10 18.27 -5.33
CA ALA A 3 -14.22 17.14 -5.03
C ALA A 3 -12.72 17.42 -5.31
N PRO A 4 -11.80 16.93 -4.46
CA PRO A 4 -10.36 17.14 -4.63
C PRO A 4 -9.81 16.12 -5.63
N ALA A 5 -9.75 16.51 -6.92
CA ALA A 5 -8.79 16.09 -7.96
C ALA A 5 -9.42 16.18 -9.37
N LYS A 6 -9.42 17.37 -9.98
CA LYS A 6 -9.87 17.58 -11.36
C LYS A 6 -8.73 17.51 -12.40
N GLY A 7 -7.59 16.90 -12.08
CA GLY A 7 -6.39 16.98 -12.92
C GLY A 7 -5.86 15.63 -13.42
N PRO A 8 -5.34 15.54 -14.65
CA PRO A 8 -4.70 14.32 -15.18
C PRO A 8 -3.55 13.83 -14.30
N ILE A 9 -2.88 14.74 -13.58
CA ILE A 9 -1.81 14.44 -12.62
C ILE A 9 -2.29 13.51 -11.50
N ALA A 10 -3.50 13.72 -10.97
CA ALA A 10 -4.02 12.89 -9.89
C ALA A 10 -4.40 11.49 -10.38
N GLY A 11 -4.98 11.38 -11.58
CA GLY A 11 -5.26 10.09 -12.23
C GLY A 11 -3.99 9.28 -12.47
N TRP A 12 -2.93 9.91 -13.00
CA TRP A 12 -1.63 9.25 -13.20
C TRP A 12 -0.98 8.83 -11.88
N LEU A 13 -1.00 9.70 -10.86
CA LEU A 13 -0.44 9.38 -9.55
C LEU A 13 -1.12 8.15 -8.93
N LEU A 14 -2.46 8.13 -8.91
CA LEU A 14 -3.23 6.99 -8.39
C LEU A 14 -2.96 5.71 -9.21
N THR A 15 -2.90 5.82 -10.53
CA THR A 15 -2.64 4.68 -11.41
C THR A 15 -1.26 4.07 -11.14
N VAL A 16 -0.21 4.88 -11.11
CA VAL A 16 1.17 4.40 -10.87
C VAL A 16 1.32 3.85 -9.46
N CYS A 17 0.84 4.57 -8.44
CA CYS A 17 0.89 4.12 -7.06
C CYS A 17 0.10 2.82 -6.85
N GLY A 18 -1.11 2.75 -7.42
CA GLY A 18 -1.94 1.56 -7.39
C GLY A 18 -1.28 0.37 -8.08
N ALA A 19 -0.69 0.56 -9.25
CA ALA A 19 0.01 -0.50 -9.98
C ALA A 19 1.23 -1.02 -9.21
N LEU A 20 2.10 -0.14 -8.70
CA LEU A 20 3.28 -0.53 -7.93
C LEU A 20 2.91 -1.21 -6.61
N GLY A 21 1.94 -0.65 -5.88
CA GLY A 21 1.45 -1.24 -4.64
C GLY A 21 0.79 -2.61 -4.87
N LEU A 22 -0.01 -2.74 -5.93
CA LEU A 22 -0.67 -3.98 -6.29
C LEU A 22 0.35 -5.06 -6.69
N ALA A 23 1.35 -4.70 -7.50
CA ALA A 23 2.42 -5.62 -7.88
C ALA A 23 3.21 -6.11 -6.65
N ALA A 24 3.62 -5.19 -5.76
CA ALA A 24 4.31 -5.55 -4.53
C ALA A 24 3.46 -6.44 -3.61
N ALA A 25 2.16 -6.12 -3.46
CA ALA A 25 1.24 -6.93 -2.67
C ALA A 25 1.02 -8.32 -3.27
N ALA A 26 0.90 -8.43 -4.60
CA ALA A 26 0.76 -9.70 -5.29
C ALA A 26 1.99 -10.60 -5.10
N ILE A 27 3.18 -10.03 -5.25
CA ILE A 27 4.43 -10.76 -4.99
C ILE A 27 4.47 -11.19 -3.52
N LEU A 28 4.25 -10.28 -2.56
CA LEU A 28 4.24 -10.64 -1.14
C LEU A 28 3.20 -11.71 -0.78
N SER A 29 2.02 -11.70 -1.41
CA SER A 29 1.02 -12.76 -1.26
C SER A 29 1.53 -14.10 -1.78
N TYR A 30 2.15 -14.12 -2.95
CA TYR A 30 2.75 -15.33 -3.52
C TYR A 30 3.89 -15.88 -2.66
N GLU A 31 4.82 -15.01 -2.24
CA GLU A 31 5.94 -15.36 -1.37
C GLU A 31 5.44 -15.96 -0.04
N LYS A 32 4.42 -15.36 0.58
CA LYS A 32 3.80 -15.87 1.81
C LYS A 32 3.12 -17.21 1.57
N TYR A 33 2.43 -17.39 0.44
CA TYR A 33 1.80 -18.65 0.08
C TYR A 33 2.83 -19.78 -0.04
N ARG A 34 3.93 -19.54 -0.76
CA ARG A 34 5.03 -20.51 -0.91
C ARG A 34 5.68 -20.87 0.43
N LEU A 35 5.81 -19.90 1.32
CA LEU A 35 6.33 -20.12 2.67
C LEU A 35 5.37 -20.95 3.54
N LEU A 36 4.06 -20.82 3.34
CA LEU A 36 3.05 -21.66 4.01
C LEU A 36 3.05 -23.10 3.48
N GLU A 37 3.32 -23.30 2.18
CA GLU A 37 3.48 -24.64 1.59
C GLU A 37 4.77 -25.32 2.04
N ASN A 38 5.87 -24.57 2.10
CA ASN A 38 7.19 -25.07 2.48
C ASN A 38 7.88 -24.08 3.44
N PRO A 39 7.97 -24.40 4.74
CA PRO A 39 8.63 -23.55 5.73
C PRO A 39 10.12 -23.26 5.46
N PHE A 40 10.77 -24.08 4.63
CA PHE A 40 12.17 -23.90 4.21
C PHE A 40 12.32 -23.07 2.93
N TYR A 41 11.22 -22.57 2.35
CA TYR A 41 11.26 -21.69 1.21
C TYR A 41 11.96 -20.37 1.56
N VAL A 42 12.89 -19.94 0.71
CA VAL A 42 13.57 -18.65 0.82
C VAL A 42 12.89 -17.68 -0.15
N PRO A 43 12.20 -16.64 0.35
CA PRO A 43 11.57 -15.65 -0.49
C PRO A 43 12.57 -14.90 -1.37
N SER A 44 12.13 -14.47 -2.55
CA SER A 44 12.99 -13.73 -3.49
C SER A 44 13.48 -12.38 -2.94
N CYS A 45 12.76 -11.83 -1.96
CA CYS A 45 13.09 -10.61 -1.22
C CYS A 45 14.12 -10.81 -0.09
N SER A 46 14.57 -12.04 0.18
CA SER A 46 15.56 -12.36 1.23
C SER A 46 16.97 -12.43 0.64
N VAL A 47 17.79 -11.41 0.89
CA VAL A 47 19.15 -11.28 0.32
C VAL A 47 20.24 -11.56 1.35
N ASN A 48 20.02 -11.16 2.60
CA ASN A 48 20.93 -11.38 3.73
C ASN A 48 20.14 -11.36 5.05
N GLU A 49 20.83 -11.44 6.19
CA GLU A 49 20.19 -11.47 7.51
C GLU A 49 19.39 -10.18 7.83
N THR A 50 19.89 -9.00 7.41
CA THR A 50 19.23 -7.71 7.65
C THR A 50 18.10 -7.44 6.65
N VAL A 51 18.27 -7.86 5.39
CA VAL A 51 17.28 -7.78 4.32
C VAL A 51 16.63 -9.16 4.17
N SER A 52 15.86 -9.54 5.18
CA SER A 52 15.22 -10.85 5.30
C SER A 52 13.71 -10.73 5.32
N CYS A 53 13.11 -11.04 4.17
CA CYS A 53 11.67 -11.17 4.01
C CYS A 53 11.13 -12.34 4.85
N THR A 54 11.93 -13.39 5.03
CA THR A 54 11.59 -14.59 5.80
C THR A 54 11.25 -14.26 7.24
N GLN A 55 12.10 -13.48 7.92
CA GLN A 55 11.88 -13.11 9.33
C GLN A 55 10.58 -12.29 9.49
N ILE A 56 10.34 -11.36 8.56
CA ILE A 56 9.11 -10.56 8.55
C ILE A 56 7.89 -11.47 8.31
N MET A 57 7.95 -12.37 7.33
CA MET A 57 6.82 -13.24 6.97
C MET A 57 6.55 -14.35 7.97
N GLN A 58 7.51 -14.75 8.82
CA GLN A 58 7.26 -15.71 9.90
C GLN A 58 6.73 -15.06 11.17
N SER A 59 6.86 -13.74 11.29
CA SER A 59 6.36 -12.99 12.45
C SER A 59 4.83 -13.04 12.57
N ALA A 60 4.31 -12.94 13.79
CA ALA A 60 2.87 -12.85 14.06
C ALA A 60 2.25 -11.58 13.42
N GLN A 61 3.05 -10.52 13.33
CA GLN A 61 2.69 -9.24 12.73
C GLN A 61 2.35 -9.38 11.24
N SER A 62 2.86 -10.41 10.55
CA SER A 62 2.54 -10.69 9.14
C SER A 62 1.08 -11.09 8.89
N SER A 63 0.34 -11.42 9.96
CA SER A 63 -1.07 -11.79 9.93
C SER A 63 -1.86 -11.12 11.06
N ALA A 64 -1.76 -9.79 11.16
CA ALA A 64 -2.31 -9.02 12.29
C ALA A 64 -3.83 -9.17 12.48
N PHE A 65 -4.56 -9.50 11.42
CA PHE A 65 -6.02 -9.70 11.42
C PHE A 65 -6.42 -11.18 11.29
N GLY A 66 -5.50 -12.11 11.56
CA GLY A 66 -5.74 -13.55 11.44
C GLY A 66 -5.53 -14.12 10.02
N PHE A 67 -5.20 -13.26 9.04
CA PHE A 67 -4.85 -13.66 7.68
C PHE A 67 -3.65 -12.84 7.18
N PRO A 68 -2.91 -13.30 6.16
CA PRO A 68 -1.77 -12.59 5.61
C PRO A 68 -2.09 -11.14 5.21
N ASN A 69 -1.38 -10.19 5.81
CA ASN A 69 -1.54 -8.76 5.53
C ASN A 69 -1.41 -8.38 4.03
N PRO A 70 -0.59 -9.03 3.18
CA PRO A 70 -0.53 -8.72 1.76
C PRO A 70 -1.88 -8.77 1.03
N TYR A 71 -2.85 -9.55 1.53
CA TYR A 71 -4.21 -9.58 0.97
C TYR A 71 -4.97 -8.27 1.15
N LEU A 72 -4.74 -7.53 2.24
CA LEU A 72 -5.27 -6.16 2.39
C LEU A 72 -4.68 -5.23 1.32
N GLY A 73 -3.39 -5.39 1.04
CA GLY A 73 -2.69 -4.65 -0.01
C GLY A 73 -3.29 -4.91 -1.39
N LEU A 74 -3.57 -6.17 -1.74
CA LEU A 74 -4.22 -6.53 -3.01
C LEU A 74 -5.53 -5.79 -3.22
N VAL A 75 -6.41 -5.80 -2.22
CA VAL A 75 -7.72 -5.12 -2.31
C VAL A 75 -7.54 -3.61 -2.36
N GLY A 76 -6.77 -3.04 -1.43
CA GLY A 76 -6.58 -1.59 -1.33
C GLY A 76 -5.94 -0.99 -2.57
N PHE A 77 -4.86 -1.59 -3.07
CA PHE A 77 -4.15 -1.08 -4.24
C PHE A 77 -4.90 -1.34 -5.55
N ALA A 78 -5.69 -2.41 -5.65
CA ALA A 78 -6.61 -2.59 -6.77
C ALA A 78 -7.65 -1.47 -6.85
N VAL A 79 -8.23 -1.06 -5.71
CA VAL A 79 -9.14 0.10 -5.65
C VAL A 79 -8.43 1.38 -6.07
N VAL A 80 -7.21 1.63 -5.58
CA VAL A 80 -6.42 2.83 -5.96
C VAL A 80 -6.10 2.84 -7.46
N LEU A 81 -5.66 1.71 -8.02
CA LEU A 81 -5.35 1.57 -9.44
C LEU A 81 -6.59 1.82 -10.30
N THR A 82 -7.69 1.11 -10.01
CA THR A 82 -8.95 1.26 -10.74
C THR A 82 -9.49 2.69 -10.66
N THR A 83 -9.39 3.34 -9.49
CA THR A 83 -9.73 4.76 -9.35
C THR A 83 -8.92 5.62 -10.31
N GLY A 84 -7.60 5.43 -10.35
CA GLY A 84 -6.70 6.18 -11.22
C GLY A 84 -7.07 6.04 -12.70
N VAL A 85 -7.29 4.81 -13.16
CA VAL A 85 -7.68 4.51 -14.55
C VAL A 85 -9.03 5.14 -14.89
N VAL A 86 -10.03 4.99 -14.02
CA VAL A 86 -11.38 5.56 -14.24
C VAL A 86 -11.35 7.08 -14.32
N VAL A 87 -10.52 7.74 -13.49
CA VAL A 87 -10.32 9.20 -13.54
C VAL A 87 -9.61 9.61 -14.84
N LEU A 88 -8.60 8.85 -15.29
CA LEU A 88 -7.92 9.10 -16.56
C LEU A 88 -8.85 8.90 -17.78
N ALA A 89 -9.81 7.98 -17.68
CA ALA A 89 -10.86 7.79 -18.68
C ALA A 89 -11.91 8.93 -18.70
N GLY A 90 -11.77 9.95 -17.84
CA GLY A 90 -12.64 11.14 -17.81
C GLY A 90 -13.87 11.00 -16.92
N ALA A 91 -14.00 9.92 -16.15
CA ALA A 91 -15.12 9.75 -15.24
C ALA A 91 -15.09 10.76 -14.08
N ARG A 92 -16.27 11.16 -13.62
CA ARG A 92 -16.44 12.06 -12.48
C ARG A 92 -17.03 11.30 -11.31
N LEU A 93 -16.19 11.02 -10.31
CA LEU A 93 -16.59 10.31 -9.12
C LEU A 93 -17.25 11.25 -8.10
N ALA A 94 -18.26 10.74 -7.39
CA ALA A 94 -19.00 11.50 -6.39
C ALA A 94 -18.11 11.86 -5.18
N ARG A 95 -18.50 12.91 -4.44
CA ARG A 95 -17.74 13.40 -3.27
C ARG A 95 -17.53 12.33 -2.20
N TRP A 96 -18.55 11.51 -1.93
CA TRP A 96 -18.47 10.45 -0.92
C TRP A 96 -17.40 9.41 -1.26
N TYR A 97 -17.19 9.12 -2.56
CA TYR A 97 -16.17 8.19 -3.02
C TYR A 97 -14.77 8.69 -2.67
N TRP A 98 -14.52 9.97 -2.94
CA TRP A 98 -13.24 10.62 -2.60
C TRP A 98 -12.99 10.66 -1.09
N LEU A 99 -14.04 10.84 -0.27
CA LEU A 99 -13.93 10.76 1.18
C LEU A 99 -13.63 9.33 1.65
N GLY A 100 -14.29 8.33 1.06
CA GLY A 100 -14.01 6.91 1.33
C GLY A 100 -12.58 6.53 0.95
N LEU A 101 -12.11 6.93 -0.23
CA LEU A 101 -10.74 6.72 -0.69
C LEU A 101 -9.73 7.40 0.24
N ALA A 102 -10.00 8.64 0.66
CA ALA A 102 -9.16 9.34 1.63
C ALA A 102 -9.11 8.60 2.97
N GLY A 103 -10.25 8.13 3.48
CA GLY A 103 -10.33 7.33 4.70
C GLY A 103 -9.54 6.03 4.58
N GLY A 104 -9.67 5.31 3.46
CA GLY A 104 -8.91 4.09 3.18
C GLY A 104 -7.40 4.34 3.10
N ILE A 105 -6.95 5.40 2.43
CA ILE A 105 -5.54 5.79 2.36
C ILE A 105 -4.98 6.09 3.75
N LEU A 106 -5.72 6.83 4.59
CA LEU A 106 -5.29 7.16 5.95
C LEU A 106 -5.22 5.92 6.85
N ALA A 107 -6.23 5.05 6.79
CA ALA A 107 -6.25 3.80 7.53
C ALA A 107 -5.09 2.88 7.11
N GLY A 108 -4.88 2.72 5.80
CA GLY A 108 -3.75 1.96 5.26
C GLY A 108 -2.41 2.55 5.67
N ALA A 109 -2.28 3.89 5.72
CA ALA A 109 -1.04 4.53 6.12
C ALA A 109 -0.74 4.33 7.59
N ALA A 110 -1.74 4.44 8.47
CA ALA A 110 -1.58 4.14 9.88
C ALA A 110 -1.12 2.68 10.09
N PHE A 111 -1.74 1.74 9.37
CA PHE A 111 -1.37 0.33 9.44
C PHE A 111 0.05 0.07 8.93
N VAL A 112 0.42 0.67 7.80
CA VAL A 112 1.78 0.55 7.23
C VAL A 112 2.84 1.19 8.13
N LEU A 113 2.54 2.32 8.77
CA LEU A 113 3.45 2.94 9.75
C LEU A 113 3.67 2.03 10.96
N TRP A 114 2.61 1.38 11.45
CA TRP A 114 2.74 0.39 12.51
C TRP A 114 3.59 -0.81 12.08
N LEU A 115 3.35 -1.37 10.88
CA LEU A 115 4.17 -2.46 10.34
C LEU A 115 5.62 -2.06 10.11
N MET A 116 5.87 -0.83 9.67
CA MET A 116 7.22 -0.28 9.51
C MET A 116 7.95 -0.22 10.86
N TYR A 117 7.28 0.25 11.91
CA TYR A 117 7.81 0.24 13.27
C TYR A 117 8.11 -1.19 13.74
N GLN A 118 7.21 -2.14 13.53
CA GLN A 118 7.44 -3.55 13.87
C GLN A 118 8.65 -4.12 13.11
N SER A 119 8.79 -3.84 11.81
CA SER A 119 9.89 -4.32 10.98
C SER A 119 11.24 -3.78 11.48
N ILE A 120 11.34 -2.47 11.72
CA ILE A 120 12.60 -1.79 12.03
C ILE A 120 13.00 -1.98 13.50
N VAL A 121 12.06 -1.79 14.42
CA VAL A 121 12.36 -1.67 15.86
C VAL A 121 12.20 -2.99 16.60
N VAL A 122 11.25 -3.84 16.18
CA VAL A 122 10.94 -5.08 16.90
C VAL A 122 11.63 -6.28 16.27
N ILE A 123 11.52 -6.43 14.94
CA ILE A 123 12.06 -7.58 14.20
C ILE A 123 13.53 -7.34 13.83
N GLY A 124 13.90 -6.09 13.49
CA GLY A 124 15.25 -5.75 13.04
C GLY A 124 15.55 -6.19 11.61
N ALA A 125 14.52 -6.41 10.79
CA ALA A 125 14.65 -6.87 9.41
C ALA A 125 13.93 -5.95 8.43
N LEU A 126 14.39 -5.97 7.18
CA LEU A 126 13.91 -5.14 6.09
C LEU A 126 13.49 -6.01 4.90
N CYS A 127 12.37 -5.65 4.26
CA CYS A 127 11.90 -6.31 3.04
C CYS A 127 11.77 -5.29 1.90
N PRO A 128 12.44 -5.49 0.75
CA PRO A 128 12.35 -4.58 -0.39
C PRO A 128 10.92 -4.38 -0.90
N TYR A 129 10.10 -5.44 -0.96
CA TYR A 129 8.70 -5.31 -1.40
C TYR A 129 7.84 -4.56 -0.38
N CYS A 130 8.07 -4.74 0.92
CA CYS A 130 7.42 -3.93 1.95
C CYS A 130 7.81 -2.45 1.81
N MET A 131 9.08 -2.14 1.54
CA MET A 131 9.53 -0.76 1.31
C MET A 131 8.85 -0.11 0.11
N VAL A 132 8.57 -0.87 -0.96
CA VAL A 132 7.77 -0.37 -2.09
C VAL A 132 6.37 0.04 -1.61
N VAL A 133 5.72 -0.81 -0.81
CA VAL A 133 4.42 -0.49 -0.20
C VAL A 133 4.52 0.76 0.69
N TRP A 134 5.59 0.90 1.49
CA TRP A 134 5.82 2.08 2.33
C TRP A 134 5.94 3.36 1.50
N ALA A 135 6.78 3.34 0.45
CA ALA A 135 6.98 4.47 -0.45
C ALA A 135 5.66 4.87 -1.14
N VAL A 136 4.91 3.90 -1.67
CA VAL A 136 3.60 4.12 -2.29
C VAL A 136 2.64 4.79 -1.30
N MET A 137 2.54 4.30 -0.07
CA MET A 137 1.65 4.87 0.94
C MET A 137 2.04 6.29 1.36
N ILE A 138 3.35 6.58 1.44
CA ILE A 138 3.85 7.94 1.69
C ILE A 138 3.45 8.88 0.55
N VAL A 139 3.58 8.45 -0.71
CA VAL A 139 3.20 9.27 -1.86
C VAL A 139 1.68 9.52 -1.90
N LEU A 140 0.86 8.49 -1.66
CA LEU A 140 -0.59 8.60 -1.63
C LEU A 140 -1.09 9.53 -0.51
N THR A 141 -0.55 9.38 0.70
CA THR A 141 -0.89 10.26 1.83
C THR A 141 -0.43 11.69 1.61
N GLY A 142 0.77 11.90 1.06
CA GLY A 142 1.27 13.22 0.69
C GLY A 142 0.43 13.89 -0.40
N ALA A 143 -0.09 13.12 -1.37
CA ALA A 143 -1.03 13.62 -2.36
C ALA A 143 -2.36 14.05 -1.73
N LEU A 144 -2.89 13.24 -0.81
CA LEU A 144 -4.11 13.55 -0.06
C LEU A 144 -3.96 14.83 0.78
N ALA A 145 -2.86 14.96 1.52
CA ALA A 145 -2.58 16.14 2.34
C ALA A 145 -2.47 17.42 1.50
N ARG A 146 -1.76 17.36 0.36
CA ARG A 146 -1.68 18.49 -0.59
C ARG A 146 -3.04 18.88 -1.15
N GLY A 147 -3.89 17.89 -1.46
CA GLY A 147 -5.28 18.13 -1.89
C GLY A 147 -6.10 18.86 -0.83
N ALA A 148 -6.01 18.42 0.43
CA ALA A 148 -6.69 19.04 1.56
C ALA A 148 -6.21 20.48 1.82
N LEU A 149 -4.90 20.74 1.74
CA LEU A 149 -4.34 22.08 1.91
C LEU A 149 -4.78 23.05 0.81
N ARG A 150 -4.83 22.59 -0.45
CA ARG A 150 -5.32 23.41 -1.57
C ARG A 150 -6.79 23.78 -1.41
N ALA A 151 -7.61 22.85 -0.90
CA ALA A 151 -9.04 23.10 -0.64
C ALA A 151 -9.30 24.07 0.52
N ARG A 152 -8.34 24.29 1.42
CA ARG A 152 -8.44 25.27 2.51
C ARG A 152 -8.02 26.69 2.10
N ARG A 153 -7.28 26.84 0.99
CA ARG A 153 -6.71 28.11 0.52
C ARG A 153 -7.58 28.86 -0.49
N GLY A 154 -8.66 28.25 -0.99
CA GLY A 154 -9.61 28.85 -1.93
C GLY A 154 -11.02 28.72 -1.41
#